data_AF-A0A8J3UDI9-F1
#
_entry.id   AF-A0A8J3UDI9-F1
#
_cell.length_a   1.000
_cell.length_b   1.000
_cell.length_c   1.000
_cell.angle_alpha   90.00
_cell.angle_beta   90.00
_cell.angle_gamma   90.00
#
_symmetry.space_group_name_H-M   'P 1'
#
loop_
_entity.id
_entity.type
_entity.pdbx_description
1 polymer ?
#
loop_
_entity_poly.entity_id
_entity_poly.type
_entity_poly.pdbx_seq_one_letter_code
_entity_poly.pdbx_strand_id
1 'polypeptide(L)'
;MKRSEMDAQLQALYDQVPQPGCKGLCSDSCGPIGMNPRERQRIRERGVTIPHHEDALLQMAQGEDYSCPALKDGQCSVYEVRPMLCRLWGAAEAMPCPHGCQPDEGLLSDTKGSVLLAQSLDVGNPQGFTAEQMDRLERRMGDPKFQRTVKDYVQNNRRVATPDQAVEHWQGKAAEHGMQTPARPKKKTRRRRG
;
A
#
# COMPACT_ATOMS: atom_id res chain seq x y z
N MET A 1 1.31 24.23 1.57
CA MET A 1 -0.10 23.89 1.84
C MET A 1 -0.27 23.66 3.34
N LYS A 2 -1.34 24.17 3.94
CA LYS A 2 -1.65 23.96 5.37
C LYS A 2 -2.14 22.52 5.61
N ARG A 3 -1.95 22.00 6.83
CA ARG A 3 -2.43 20.65 7.19
C ARG A 3 -3.94 20.49 6.99
N SER A 4 -4.71 21.51 7.35
CA SER A 4 -6.17 21.52 7.16
C SER A 4 -6.60 21.42 5.69
N GLU A 5 -5.82 22.02 4.78
CA GLU A 5 -6.08 21.94 3.33
C GLU A 5 -5.78 20.54 2.81
N MET A 6 -4.66 19.93 3.25
CA MET A 6 -4.34 18.54 2.91
C MET A 6 -5.37 17.57 3.47
N ASP A 7 -5.86 17.80 4.69
CA ASP A 7 -6.90 16.97 5.30
C ASP A 7 -8.21 17.05 4.51
N ALA A 8 -8.60 18.24 4.07
CA ALA A 8 -9.77 18.43 3.22
C ALA A 8 -9.62 17.74 1.86
N GLN A 9 -8.44 17.82 1.23
CA GLN A 9 -8.16 17.13 -0.03
C GLN A 9 -8.22 15.60 0.13
N LEU A 10 -7.58 15.06 1.16
CA LEU A 10 -7.67 13.63 1.47
C LEU A 10 -9.12 13.20 1.72
N GLN A 11 -9.89 13.98 2.48
CA GLN A 11 -11.28 13.67 2.76
C GLN A 11 -12.12 13.63 1.47
N ALA A 12 -11.97 14.60 0.58
CA ALA A 12 -12.66 14.62 -0.71
C ALA A 12 -12.32 13.42 -1.61
N LEU A 13 -11.12 12.85 -1.47
CA LEU A 13 -10.76 11.59 -2.15
C LEU A 13 -11.37 10.37 -1.44
N TYR A 14 -11.39 10.36 -0.11
CA TYR A 14 -11.99 9.27 0.66
C TYR A 14 -13.50 9.14 0.41
N ASP A 15 -14.19 10.26 0.24
CA ASP A 15 -15.62 10.31 0.00
C ASP A 15 -16.01 9.73 -1.38
N GLN A 16 -15.03 9.54 -2.28
CA GLN A 16 -15.22 8.84 -3.56
C GLN A 16 -15.05 7.32 -3.45
N VAL A 17 -14.63 6.80 -2.30
CA VAL A 17 -14.47 5.35 -2.08
C VAL A 17 -15.75 4.82 -1.44
N PRO A 18 -16.50 3.94 -2.12
CA PRO A 18 -17.73 3.37 -1.60
C PRO A 18 -17.42 2.46 -0.40
N GLN A 19 -18.33 2.43 0.59
CA GLN A 19 -18.08 1.71 1.85
C GLN A 19 -18.45 0.23 1.71
N PRO A 20 -17.55 -0.71 2.02
CA PRO A 20 -17.80 -2.14 1.74
C PRO A 20 -18.58 -2.87 2.84
N GLY A 21 -19.15 -2.18 3.83
CA GLY A 21 -19.80 -2.83 4.98
C GLY A 21 -18.85 -3.74 5.77
N CYS A 22 -17.65 -3.23 6.08
CA CYS A 22 -16.55 -4.03 6.64
C CYS A 22 -16.90 -4.73 7.96
N LYS A 23 -16.66 -6.05 8.01
CA LYS A 23 -16.88 -6.90 9.20
C LYS A 23 -15.70 -6.94 10.20
N GLY A 24 -14.59 -6.24 9.90
CA GLY A 24 -13.41 -6.22 10.78
C GLY A 24 -12.59 -7.52 10.83
N LEU A 25 -12.77 -8.43 9.85
CA LEU A 25 -12.13 -9.75 9.83
C LEU A 25 -10.79 -9.79 9.06
N CYS A 26 -10.34 -8.66 8.52
CA CYS A 26 -9.21 -8.60 7.59
C CYS A 26 -7.82 -8.55 8.27
N SER A 27 -7.69 -8.94 9.55
CA SER A 27 -6.41 -8.94 10.27
C SER A 27 -5.35 -9.73 9.51
N ASP A 28 -5.73 -10.89 8.97
CA ASP A 28 -4.82 -11.82 8.29
C ASP A 28 -4.40 -11.32 6.90
N SER A 29 -5.08 -10.28 6.39
CA SER A 29 -4.75 -9.61 5.14
C SER A 29 -3.94 -8.33 5.34
N CYS A 30 -3.74 -7.89 6.58
CA CYS A 30 -3.00 -6.66 6.88
C CYS A 30 -1.50 -6.87 6.67
N GLY A 31 -0.86 -5.94 5.95
CA GLY A 31 0.54 -6.04 5.56
C GLY A 31 1.24 -4.68 5.49
N PRO A 32 2.45 -4.62 4.91
CA PRO A 32 3.13 -3.38 4.57
C PRO A 32 2.22 -2.48 3.75
N ILE A 33 2.12 -1.20 4.10
CA ILE A 33 1.23 -0.27 3.42
C ILE A 33 1.94 1.03 3.03
N GLY A 34 1.79 1.39 1.76
CA GLY A 34 2.08 2.74 1.26
C GLY A 34 0.96 3.70 1.67
N MET A 35 1.33 4.91 2.07
CA MET A 35 0.39 5.96 2.45
C MET A 35 1.04 7.33 2.30
N ASN A 36 0.24 8.37 2.10
CA ASN A 36 0.71 9.75 2.05
C ASN A 36 1.34 10.15 3.41
N PRO A 37 2.39 11.01 3.43
CA PRO A 37 3.00 11.47 4.68
C PRO A 37 2.00 12.06 5.70
N ARG A 38 0.96 12.76 5.24
CA ARG A 38 -0.10 13.28 6.12
C ARG A 38 -0.98 12.19 6.69
N GLU A 39 -1.30 11.15 5.93
CA GLU A 39 -2.02 9.98 6.45
C GLU A 39 -1.23 9.28 7.55
N ARG A 40 0.07 9.08 7.33
CA ARG A 40 0.98 8.55 8.36
C ARG A 40 0.98 9.43 9.61
N GLN A 41 0.98 10.74 9.45
CA GLN A 41 0.92 11.67 10.58
C GLN A 41 -0.41 11.55 11.34
N ARG A 42 -1.55 11.46 10.65
CA ARG A 42 -2.88 11.28 11.28
C ARG A 42 -2.96 9.98 12.09
N ILE A 43 -2.33 8.91 11.61
CA ILE A 43 -2.24 7.64 12.36
C ILE A 43 -1.35 7.81 13.60
N ARG A 44 -0.22 8.51 13.48
CA ARG A 44 0.65 8.83 14.64
C ARG A 44 -0.05 9.69 15.68
N GLU A 45 -0.91 10.62 15.27
CA GLU A 45 -1.75 11.42 16.16
C GLU A 45 -2.77 10.56 16.95
N ARG A 46 -3.05 9.33 16.50
CA ARG A 46 -3.82 8.31 17.25
C ARG A 46 -2.96 7.39 18.12
N GLY A 47 -1.66 7.68 18.26
CA GLY A 47 -0.74 6.91 19.10
C GLY A 47 -0.18 5.64 18.45
N VAL A 48 -0.38 5.44 17.14
CA VAL A 48 0.14 4.28 16.40
C VAL A 48 1.25 4.70 15.45
N THR A 49 2.38 3.99 15.48
CA THR A 49 3.45 4.16 14.49
C THR A 49 3.48 2.94 13.58
N ILE A 50 3.12 3.15 12.31
CA ILE A 50 3.27 2.14 11.26
C ILE A 50 4.60 2.43 10.54
N PRO A 51 5.46 1.43 10.29
CA PRO A 51 6.71 1.61 9.55
C PRO A 51 6.46 2.05 8.10
N HIS A 52 7.48 2.60 7.44
CA HIS A 52 7.37 2.84 6.00
C HIS A 52 7.25 1.51 5.25
N HIS A 53 6.60 1.55 4.09
CA HIS A 53 6.36 0.36 3.27
C HIS A 53 7.67 -0.37 2.95
N GLU A 54 8.72 0.36 2.57
CA GLU A 54 10.03 -0.19 2.25
C GLU A 54 10.69 -0.85 3.47
N ASP A 55 10.63 -0.21 4.65
CA ASP A 55 11.18 -0.78 5.89
C ASP A 55 10.47 -2.09 6.26
N ALA A 56 9.14 -2.12 6.14
CA ALA A 56 8.35 -3.31 6.41
C ALA A 56 8.64 -4.44 5.40
N LEU A 57 8.83 -4.11 4.12
CA LEU A 57 9.26 -5.08 3.11
C LEU A 57 10.67 -5.61 3.41
N LEU A 58 11.60 -4.78 3.88
CA LEU A 58 12.94 -5.21 4.26
C LEU A 58 12.91 -6.16 5.47
N GLN A 59 12.06 -5.91 6.47
CA GLN A 59 11.85 -6.82 7.60
C GLN A 59 11.34 -8.18 7.14
N MET A 60 10.29 -8.20 6.32
CA MET A 60 9.75 -9.44 5.76
C MET A 60 10.78 -10.18 4.91
N ALA A 61 11.55 -9.45 4.08
CA ALA A 61 12.64 -10.00 3.30
C ALA A 61 13.81 -10.51 4.16
N GLN A 62 13.85 -10.23 5.46
CA GLN A 62 14.82 -10.82 6.40
C GLN A 62 14.26 -12.03 7.14
N GLY A 63 13.03 -12.44 6.83
CA GLY A 63 12.34 -13.56 7.47
C GLY A 63 11.67 -13.19 8.79
N GLU A 64 11.42 -11.89 9.03
CA GLU A 64 10.66 -11.44 10.19
C GLU A 64 9.17 -11.52 9.92
N ASP A 65 8.40 -11.96 10.92
CA ASP A 65 6.95 -11.93 10.86
C ASP A 65 6.47 -10.47 10.97
N TYR A 66 5.78 -9.99 9.92
CA TYR A 66 5.18 -8.67 9.93
C TYR A 66 3.69 -8.74 10.25
N SER A 67 3.26 -7.96 11.26
CA SER A 67 1.86 -7.65 11.52
C SER A 67 1.70 -6.14 11.64
N CYS A 68 0.64 -5.59 11.05
CA CYS A 68 0.41 -4.15 11.09
C CYS A 68 0.30 -3.67 12.55
N PRO A 69 1.11 -2.69 13.00
CA PRO A 69 1.09 -2.22 14.40
C PRO A 69 -0.25 -1.65 14.87
N ALA A 70 -1.14 -1.31 13.93
CA ALA A 70 -2.48 -0.83 14.22
C ALA A 70 -3.45 -1.96 14.62
N LEU A 71 -3.11 -3.23 14.45
CA LEU A 71 -3.96 -4.33 14.87
C LEU A 71 -3.94 -4.48 16.41
N LYS A 72 -5.14 -4.47 17.01
CA LYS A 72 -5.40 -4.71 18.42
C LYS A 72 -6.58 -5.67 18.50
N ASP A 73 -6.40 -6.80 19.19
CA ASP A 73 -7.42 -7.83 19.37
C ASP A 73 -8.09 -8.26 18.03
N GLY A 74 -7.27 -8.39 16.98
CA GLY A 74 -7.74 -8.78 15.64
C GLY A 74 -8.41 -7.65 14.83
N GLN A 75 -8.50 -6.44 15.35
CA GLN A 75 -9.17 -5.31 14.70
C GLN A 75 -8.25 -4.11 14.51
N CYS A 76 -8.54 -3.28 13.50
CA CYS A 76 -7.76 -2.07 13.24
C CYS A 76 -8.13 -0.95 14.22
N SER A 77 -7.23 -0.64 15.16
CA SER A 77 -7.41 0.43 16.16
C SER A 77 -7.48 1.86 15.58
N VAL A 78 -7.11 2.04 14.32
CA VAL A 78 -7.10 3.34 13.63
C VAL A 78 -8.06 3.38 12.43
N TYR A 79 -9.14 2.59 12.49
CA TYR A 79 -10.07 2.38 11.38
C TYR A 79 -10.56 3.70 10.72
N GLU A 80 -10.87 4.71 11.54
CA GLU A 80 -11.36 6.03 11.11
C GLU A 80 -10.34 6.85 10.32
N VAL A 81 -9.05 6.68 10.62
CA VAL A 81 -7.95 7.42 9.98
C VAL A 81 -7.13 6.54 9.06
N ARG A 82 -7.71 5.44 8.57
CA ARG A 82 -7.08 4.55 7.59
C ARG A 82 -6.63 5.33 6.34
N PRO A 83 -5.47 4.97 5.77
CA PRO A 83 -4.99 5.57 4.54
C PRO A 83 -5.83 5.12 3.35
N MET A 84 -5.71 5.82 2.22
CA MET A 84 -6.43 5.53 0.98
C MET A 84 -6.31 4.06 0.56
N LEU A 85 -5.11 3.50 0.60
CA LEU A 85 -4.87 2.09 0.24
C LEU A 85 -5.73 1.11 1.06
N CYS A 86 -5.89 1.36 2.35
CA CYS A 86 -6.73 0.54 3.23
C CYS A 86 -8.24 0.79 3.02
N ARG A 87 -8.64 1.94 2.49
CA ARG A 87 -10.05 2.25 2.17
C ARG A 87 -10.48 1.54 0.88
N LEU A 88 -9.59 1.45 -0.09
CA LEU A 88 -9.83 0.72 -1.34
C LEU A 88 -9.94 -0.80 -1.14
N TRP A 89 -9.43 -1.33 -0.01
CA TRP A 89 -9.55 -2.74 0.33
C TRP A 89 -11.00 -3.14 0.61
N GLY A 90 -11.55 -4.00 -0.24
CA GLY A 90 -12.96 -4.39 -0.27
C GLY A 90 -13.83 -3.46 -1.12
N ALA A 91 -13.30 -2.36 -1.65
CA ALA A 91 -14.04 -1.37 -2.43
C ALA A 91 -13.57 -1.25 -3.89
N ALA A 92 -12.55 -1.99 -4.31
CA ALA A 92 -12.02 -2.00 -5.68
C ALA A 92 -11.84 -3.43 -6.22
N GLU A 93 -12.00 -3.60 -7.54
CA GLU A 93 -11.89 -4.88 -8.27
C GLU A 93 -10.56 -5.63 -8.01
N ALA A 94 -9.43 -4.91 -8.00
CA ALA A 94 -8.11 -5.47 -7.72
C ALA A 94 -7.88 -5.84 -6.25
N MET A 95 -8.69 -5.33 -5.33
CA MET A 95 -8.55 -5.53 -3.89
C MET A 95 -9.87 -6.01 -3.27
N PRO A 96 -10.44 -7.14 -3.70
CA PRO A 96 -11.69 -7.65 -3.14
C PRO A 96 -11.47 -8.11 -1.70
N CYS A 97 -12.50 -7.97 -0.86
CA CYS A 97 -12.44 -8.48 0.50
C CYS A 97 -12.55 -10.02 0.51
N PRO A 98 -11.61 -10.77 1.13
CA PRO A 98 -11.70 -12.22 1.20
C PRO A 98 -12.88 -12.73 2.06
N HIS A 99 -13.53 -11.86 2.83
CA HIS A 99 -14.70 -12.16 3.65
C HIS A 99 -16.02 -11.70 3.02
N GLY A 100 -16.00 -11.36 1.72
CA GLY A 100 -17.18 -10.98 0.95
C GLY A 100 -17.78 -9.62 1.31
N CYS A 101 -17.01 -8.74 1.97
CA CYS A 101 -17.43 -7.34 2.16
C CYS A 101 -17.27 -6.59 0.83
N GLN A 102 -18.34 -5.97 0.35
CA GLN A 102 -18.34 -5.16 -0.86
C GLN A 102 -19.42 -4.07 -0.75
N PRO A 103 -19.28 -2.95 -1.47
CA PRO A 103 -20.32 -1.92 -1.50
C PRO A 103 -21.58 -2.38 -2.23
N ASP A 104 -22.72 -1.79 -1.88
CA ASP A 104 -24.02 -2.13 -2.48
C ASP A 104 -24.07 -1.71 -3.95
N GLU A 105 -23.45 -0.57 -4.29
CA GLU A 105 -23.28 -0.04 -5.64
C GLU A 105 -22.22 -0.77 -6.48
N GLY A 106 -21.52 -1.75 -5.90
CA GLY A 106 -20.47 -2.52 -6.55
C GLY A 106 -19.05 -2.00 -6.29
N LEU A 107 -18.06 -2.74 -6.80
CA LEU A 107 -16.64 -2.40 -6.66
C LEU A 107 -16.23 -1.29 -7.65
N LEU A 108 -15.32 -0.42 -7.22
CA LEU A 108 -14.63 0.49 -8.13
C LEU A 108 -13.80 -0.29 -9.14
N SER A 109 -13.78 0.20 -10.38
CA SER A 109 -12.87 -0.35 -11.39
C SER A 109 -11.41 -0.18 -11.00
N ASP A 110 -10.55 -1.08 -11.47
CA ASP A 110 -9.09 -1.02 -11.24
C ASP A 110 -8.50 0.34 -11.59
N THR A 111 -8.94 0.92 -12.70
CA THR A 111 -8.53 2.25 -13.13
C THR A 111 -8.90 3.32 -12.10
N LYS A 112 -10.18 3.36 -11.67
CA LYS A 112 -10.65 4.38 -10.72
C LYS A 112 -9.97 4.22 -9.36
N GLY A 113 -9.82 3.00 -8.87
CA GLY A 113 -9.09 2.72 -7.63
C GLY A 113 -7.63 3.18 -7.69
N SER A 114 -6.94 2.90 -8.80
CA SER A 114 -5.54 3.30 -9.00
C SER A 114 -5.37 4.83 -9.08
N VAL A 115 -6.30 5.52 -9.72
CA VAL A 115 -6.32 6.99 -9.83
C VAL A 115 -6.52 7.62 -8.46
N LEU A 116 -7.48 7.14 -7.67
CA LEU A 116 -7.71 7.64 -6.30
C LEU A 116 -6.48 7.42 -5.41
N LEU A 117 -5.82 6.26 -5.53
CA LEU A 117 -4.58 5.99 -4.80
C LEU A 117 -3.49 6.98 -5.19
N ALA A 118 -3.24 7.18 -6.49
CA ALA A 118 -2.23 8.11 -6.97
C ALA A 118 -2.51 9.56 -6.53
N GLN A 119 -3.76 10.03 -6.63
CA GLN A 119 -4.16 11.35 -6.16
C GLN A 119 -3.93 11.50 -4.65
N SER A 120 -4.24 10.47 -3.86
CA SER A 120 -4.02 10.52 -2.41
C SER A 120 -2.54 10.63 -2.05
N LEU A 121 -1.66 9.93 -2.78
CA LEU A 121 -0.22 9.98 -2.57
C LEU A 121 0.36 11.35 -2.94
N ASP A 122 -0.26 12.05 -3.89
CA ASP A 122 0.16 13.37 -4.37
C ASP A 122 -0.35 14.55 -3.51
N VAL A 123 -1.29 14.32 -2.58
CA VAL A 123 -1.79 15.38 -1.69
C VAL A 123 -0.63 16.10 -0.97
N GLY A 124 -0.62 17.43 -1.07
CA GLY A 124 0.42 18.29 -0.51
C GLY A 124 1.57 18.60 -1.46
N ASN A 125 1.62 17.98 -2.64
CA ASN A 125 2.51 18.38 -3.71
C ASN A 125 2.09 19.78 -4.24
N PRO A 126 2.94 20.82 -4.13
CA PRO A 126 2.58 22.17 -4.58
C PRO A 126 2.45 22.28 -6.10
N GLN A 127 3.02 21.34 -6.86
CA GLN A 127 2.83 21.25 -8.31
C GLN A 127 1.54 20.50 -8.66
N GLY A 128 1.13 19.55 -7.81
CA GLY A 128 0.02 18.62 -8.07
C GLY A 128 0.20 17.82 -9.37
N PHE A 129 -0.80 17.01 -9.71
CA PHE A 129 -0.99 16.55 -11.09
C PHE A 129 -1.75 17.59 -11.92
N THR A 130 -1.23 17.94 -13.10
CA THR A 130 -1.99 18.67 -14.12
C THR A 130 -3.11 17.79 -14.69
N ALA A 131 -4.13 18.39 -15.30
CA ALA A 131 -5.20 17.66 -15.98
C ALA A 131 -4.64 16.70 -17.06
N GLU A 132 -3.57 17.10 -17.76
CA GLU A 132 -2.90 16.25 -18.75
C GLU A 132 -2.16 15.06 -18.08
N GLN A 133 -1.53 15.29 -16.93
CA GLN A 133 -0.90 14.21 -16.17
C GLN A 133 -1.95 13.23 -15.62
N MET A 134 -3.11 13.73 -15.19
CA MET A 134 -4.23 12.91 -14.75
C MET A 134 -4.81 12.07 -15.90
N ASP A 135 -5.07 12.67 -17.05
CA ASP A 135 -5.52 11.95 -18.25
C ASP A 135 -4.51 10.88 -18.69
N ARG A 136 -3.21 11.21 -18.66
CA ARG A 136 -2.14 10.25 -18.95
C ARG A 136 -2.11 9.10 -17.94
N LEU A 137 -2.30 9.40 -16.66
CA LEU A 137 -2.35 8.42 -15.59
C LEU A 137 -3.56 7.49 -15.78
N GLU A 138 -4.75 8.05 -16.03
CA GLU A 138 -5.98 7.31 -16.30
C GLU A 138 -5.81 6.37 -17.50
N ARG A 139 -5.30 6.89 -18.62
CA ARG A 139 -5.01 6.08 -19.81
C ARG A 139 -4.02 4.95 -19.53
N ARG A 140 -2.96 5.23 -18.77
CA ARG A 140 -1.97 4.22 -18.37
C ARG A 140 -2.57 3.16 -17.44
N MET A 141 -3.38 3.56 -16.46
CA MET A 141 -4.01 2.65 -15.52
C MET A 141 -5.13 1.82 -16.17
N GLY A 142 -5.74 2.33 -17.24
CA GLY A 142 -6.69 1.60 -18.07
C GLY A 142 -6.07 0.68 -19.13
N ASP A 143 -4.75 0.72 -19.35
CA ASP A 143 -4.06 -0.16 -20.30
C ASP A 143 -4.02 -1.61 -19.74
N PRO A 144 -4.66 -2.59 -20.39
CA PRO A 144 -4.66 -3.98 -19.92
C PRO A 144 -3.26 -4.60 -19.78
N LYS A 145 -2.29 -4.15 -20.57
CA LYS A 145 -0.90 -4.60 -20.47
C LYS A 145 -0.27 -4.09 -19.18
N PHE A 146 -0.49 -2.81 -18.87
CA PHE A 146 0.01 -2.20 -17.64
C PHE A 146 -0.66 -2.82 -16.41
N GLN A 147 -1.98 -3.02 -16.42
CA GLN A 147 -2.71 -3.70 -15.34
C GLN A 147 -2.15 -5.10 -15.07
N ARG A 148 -1.87 -5.88 -16.13
CA ARG A 148 -1.24 -7.20 -15.99
C ARG A 148 0.14 -7.10 -15.33
N THR A 149 1.00 -6.17 -15.77
CA THR A 149 2.32 -5.96 -15.16
C THR A 149 2.22 -5.59 -13.68
N VAL A 150 1.28 -4.72 -13.30
CA VAL A 150 1.05 -4.32 -11.90
C VAL A 150 0.54 -5.50 -11.09
N LYS A 151 -0.42 -6.27 -11.61
CA LYS A 151 -0.95 -7.47 -10.96
C LYS A 151 0.13 -8.51 -10.75
N ASP A 152 0.94 -8.78 -11.77
CA ASP A 152 2.08 -9.71 -11.69
C ASP A 152 3.10 -9.20 -10.66
N TYR A 153 3.38 -7.91 -10.61
CA TYR A 153 4.26 -7.32 -9.60
C TYR A 153 3.72 -7.52 -8.18
N VAL A 154 2.45 -7.20 -7.93
CA VAL A 154 1.80 -7.33 -6.61
C VAL A 154 1.71 -8.79 -6.18
N GLN A 155 1.33 -9.69 -7.09
CA GLN A 155 1.18 -11.12 -6.80
C GLN A 155 2.51 -11.84 -6.68
N ASN A 156 3.53 -11.47 -7.46
CA ASN A 156 4.88 -12.04 -7.36
C ASN A 156 5.70 -11.46 -6.20
N ASN A 157 5.42 -10.23 -5.73
CA ASN A 157 5.98 -9.75 -4.46
C ASN A 157 5.44 -10.50 -3.24
N ARG A 158 4.26 -11.15 -3.36
CA ARG A 158 3.77 -12.12 -2.37
C ARG A 158 4.48 -13.47 -2.45
N ARG A 159 5.19 -13.76 -3.54
CA ARG A 159 5.89 -15.04 -3.82
C ARG A 159 7.40 -14.99 -3.58
N VAL A 160 7.93 -13.90 -3.03
CA VAL A 160 9.32 -13.88 -2.58
C VAL A 160 9.40 -14.75 -1.32
N ALA A 161 9.57 -16.06 -1.56
CA ALA A 161 9.51 -17.08 -0.53
C ALA A 161 10.80 -17.19 0.29
N THR A 162 11.83 -16.40 -0.03
CA THR A 162 13.06 -16.32 0.78
C THR A 162 13.76 -14.96 0.64
N PRO A 163 14.51 -14.53 1.68
CA PRO A 163 15.41 -13.38 1.63
C PRO A 163 16.33 -13.31 0.41
N ASP A 164 16.80 -14.47 -0.07
CA ASP A 164 17.75 -14.56 -1.17
C ASP A 164 17.09 -14.22 -2.53
N GLN A 165 15.82 -14.62 -2.73
CA GLN A 165 15.04 -14.29 -3.94
C GLN A 165 14.63 -12.81 -3.98
N ALA A 166 14.44 -12.19 -2.81
CA ALA A 166 14.18 -10.75 -2.70
C ALA A 166 15.37 -9.94 -3.25
N VAL A 167 16.57 -10.31 -2.80
CA VAL A 167 17.82 -9.65 -3.17
C VAL A 167 18.09 -9.81 -4.67
N GLU A 168 17.89 -10.99 -5.25
CA GLU A 168 18.08 -11.23 -6.68
C GLU A 168 17.09 -10.44 -7.55
N HIS A 169 15.81 -10.36 -7.15
CA HIS A 169 14.80 -9.56 -7.86
C HIS A 169 15.16 -8.07 -7.88
N TRP A 170 15.56 -7.52 -6.72
CA TRP A 170 15.92 -6.11 -6.59
C TRP A 170 17.27 -5.79 -7.27
N GLN A 171 18.22 -6.73 -7.29
CA GLN A 171 19.48 -6.60 -8.03
C GLN A 171 19.27 -6.59 -9.56
N GLY A 172 18.37 -7.44 -10.07
CA GLY A 172 17.99 -7.43 -11.48
C GLY A 172 17.35 -6.10 -11.91
N LYS A 173 16.39 -5.58 -11.12
CA LYS A 173 15.72 -4.31 -11.42
C LYS A 173 16.62 -3.08 -11.26
N ALA A 174 17.54 -3.09 -10.30
CA ALA A 174 18.51 -2.01 -10.13
C ALA A 174 19.48 -1.92 -11.32
N ALA A 175 19.83 -3.04 -11.94
CA ALA A 175 20.63 -3.09 -13.17
C ALA A 175 19.88 -2.56 -14.39
N GLU A 176 18.58 -2.81 -14.51
CA GLU A 176 17.73 -2.30 -15.60
C GLU A 176 17.48 -0.78 -15.51
N HIS A 177 17.54 -0.20 -14.31
CA HIS A 177 17.18 1.20 -14.05
C HIS A 177 18.34 2.06 -13.52
N GLY A 178 19.57 1.54 -13.49
CA GLY A 178 20.77 2.31 -13.12
C GLY A 178 20.81 2.78 -11.66
N MET A 179 20.15 2.07 -10.74
CA MET A 179 20.08 2.42 -9.32
C MET A 179 21.10 1.62 -8.49
N GLN A 180 21.62 2.19 -7.39
CA GLN A 180 22.51 1.46 -6.49
C GLN A 180 21.75 0.37 -5.72
N THR A 181 22.33 -0.83 -5.70
CA THR A 181 21.74 -2.00 -5.03
C THR A 181 21.97 -1.99 -3.53
N PRO A 182 20.98 -2.39 -2.71
CA PRO A 182 21.19 -2.60 -1.29
C PRO A 182 22.11 -3.81 -1.05
N ALA A 183 23.06 -3.66 -0.12
CA ALA A 183 24.01 -4.71 0.21
C ALA A 183 23.32 -5.92 0.89
N ARG A 184 23.76 -7.13 0.52
CA ARG A 184 23.24 -8.39 1.06
C ARG A 184 23.46 -8.45 2.59
N PRO A 185 22.43 -8.68 3.42
CA PRO A 185 22.62 -8.77 4.86
C PRO A 185 23.50 -9.97 5.21
N LYS A 186 24.51 -9.75 6.06
CA LYS A 186 25.43 -10.81 6.50
C LYS A 186 24.64 -11.84 7.32
N LYS A 187 24.63 -13.10 6.88
CA LYS A 187 24.03 -14.23 7.61
C LYS A 187 24.61 -14.25 9.05
N LYS A 188 23.79 -13.94 10.06
CA LYS A 188 24.15 -14.17 11.45
C LYS A 188 24.12 -15.69 11.68
N THR A 189 25.29 -16.31 11.74
CA THR A 189 25.43 -17.70 12.14
C THR A 189 24.95 -17.84 13.58
N ARG A 190 23.73 -18.34 13.76
CA ARG A 190 23.19 -18.70 15.07
C ARG A 190 24.00 -19.89 15.58
N ARG A 191 25.08 -19.62 16.34
CA ARG A 191 25.83 -20.65 17.08
C ARG A 191 24.83 -21.40 17.97
N ARG A 192 24.54 -22.65 17.62
CA ARG A 192 23.92 -23.62 18.54
C ARG A 192 24.82 -23.69 19.77
N ARG A 193 24.37 -23.15 20.90
CA ARG A 193 24.93 -23.51 22.20
C ARG A 193 24.46 -24.95 22.46
N GLY A 194 25.45 -25.83 22.61
CA GLY A 194 25.24 -27.21 23.06
C GLY A 194 24.85 -27.28 24.53
#